data_AF-A0A960X357-F1
#
_entry.id   AF-A0A960X357-F1
#
_cell.length_a   1.000
_cell.length_b   1.000
_cell.length_c   1.000
_cell.angle_alpha   90.00
_cell.angle_beta   90.00
_cell.angle_gamma   90.00
#
_symmetry.space_group_name_H-M   'P 1'
#
loop_
_entity.id
_entity.type
_entity.pdbx_description
1 polymer ?
#
loop_
_entity_poly.entity_id
_entity_poly.type
_entity_poly.pdbx_seq_one_letter_code
_entity_poly.pdbx_strand_id
1 'polypeptide(L)'
;NPALVCRTFLYFTFPTKMSGSLWVGTNPTVVQQSISKMNAALGFDGISQATALGVFKLPPEVKQAHIDTLIAGATPNLSPEVMSQALQFAQLKVGSGIWSNLNLFFGNMLGSMGETSTLACLLGALILIITGIGSWRTMLAYALGVAGCALLFQAMSGPTDPANYAFPFYKHFLIGGLAFGLVFMATDPVSSPDMNASKWAYGLIIGIITVVIRIVNPAFPEGVMLAILFGNIIAPLLDHLSLKMYRRRRFAQ
;
A
#
# COMPACT_ATOMS: atom_id res chain seq x y z
N ASN A 1 7.88 -7.91 18.54
CA ASN A 1 7.85 -6.44 18.44
C ASN A 1 6.46 -5.92 18.90
N PRO A 2 6.31 -5.59 20.21
CA PRO A 2 5.05 -5.11 20.77
C PRO A 2 4.55 -3.80 20.15
N ALA A 3 5.46 -2.90 19.75
CA ALA A 3 5.13 -1.61 19.17
C ALA A 3 4.46 -1.75 17.78
N LEU A 4 4.99 -2.65 16.94
CA LEU A 4 4.42 -2.94 15.62
C LEU A 4 3.05 -3.65 15.76
N VAL A 5 2.92 -4.55 16.73
CA VAL A 5 1.62 -5.17 17.08
C VAL A 5 0.62 -4.11 17.54
N CYS A 6 0.98 -3.21 18.45
CA CYS A 6 0.09 -2.12 18.91
C CYS A 6 -0.33 -1.20 17.76
N ARG A 7 0.58 -0.83 16.85
CA ARG A 7 0.24 -0.03 15.66
C ARG A 7 -0.74 -0.76 14.75
N THR A 8 -0.56 -2.07 14.59
CA THR A 8 -1.48 -2.91 13.82
C THR A 8 -2.82 -3.05 14.49
N PHE A 9 -2.83 -3.23 15.80
CA PHE A 9 -4.04 -3.31 16.58
C PHE A 9 -4.83 -2.00 16.49
N LEU A 10 -4.17 -0.85 16.60
CA LEU A 10 -4.79 0.46 16.36
C LEU A 10 -5.39 0.57 14.96
N TYR A 11 -4.68 0.09 13.94
CA TYR A 11 -5.21 0.06 12.57
C TYR A 11 -6.45 -0.84 12.44
N PHE A 12 -6.52 -1.94 13.19
CA PHE A 12 -7.69 -2.82 13.23
C PHE A 12 -8.84 -2.33 14.12
N THR A 13 -8.57 -1.52 15.14
CA THR A 13 -9.60 -0.98 16.03
C THR A 13 -10.35 0.21 15.42
N PHE A 14 -9.83 0.80 14.34
CA PHE A 14 -10.52 1.83 13.55
C PHE A 14 -10.88 1.39 12.12
N PRO A 15 -11.64 0.30 11.90
CA PRO A 15 -12.36 0.16 10.65
C PRO A 15 -13.41 1.26 10.64
N THR A 16 -13.39 2.13 9.64
CA THR A 16 -14.45 3.13 9.39
C THR A 16 -15.86 2.53 9.34
N LYS A 17 -15.96 1.22 9.12
CA LYS A 17 -17.22 0.45 9.17
C LYS A 17 -17.65 -0.04 10.56
N MET A 18 -16.74 -0.12 11.55
CA MET A 18 -17.04 -0.60 12.91
C MET A 18 -17.20 0.52 13.94
N SER A 19 -16.85 1.76 13.61
CA SER A 19 -17.00 2.91 14.51
C SER A 19 -18.47 3.36 14.72
N GLY A 20 -19.42 2.75 14.00
CA GLY A 20 -20.84 3.09 14.10
C GLY A 20 -21.13 4.59 13.88
N SER A 21 -22.34 5.00 14.23
CA SER A 21 -22.80 6.40 14.20
C SER A 21 -22.26 7.27 15.35
N LEU A 22 -21.31 6.75 16.15
CA LEU A 22 -20.81 7.45 17.33
C LEU A 22 -19.72 8.47 16.96
N TRP A 23 -18.93 8.19 15.92
CA TRP A 23 -17.84 9.04 15.44
C TRP A 23 -18.05 9.57 14.01
N VAL A 24 -19.08 9.10 13.32
CA VAL A 24 -19.56 9.64 12.05
C VAL A 24 -20.96 10.17 12.35
N GLY A 25 -21.18 11.47 12.12
CA GLY A 25 -22.42 12.14 12.53
C GLY A 25 -23.67 11.32 12.18
N THR A 26 -24.62 11.32 13.10
CA THR A 26 -25.81 10.45 13.12
C THR A 26 -26.67 10.50 11.84
N ASN A 27 -26.49 11.55 11.01
CA ASN A 27 -27.14 11.68 9.72
C ASN A 27 -26.09 11.82 8.59
N PRO A 28 -25.91 10.78 7.74
CA PRO A 28 -24.92 10.78 6.66
C PRO A 28 -25.06 11.97 5.71
N THR A 29 -26.28 12.41 5.44
CA THR A 29 -26.58 13.51 4.51
C THR A 29 -26.18 14.87 5.10
N VAL A 30 -26.37 15.05 6.40
CA VAL A 30 -25.97 16.29 7.10
C VAL A 30 -24.45 16.37 7.21
N VAL A 31 -23.78 15.24 7.48
CA VAL A 31 -22.32 15.17 7.48
C VAL A 31 -21.77 15.55 6.10
N GLN A 32 -22.31 14.96 5.03
CA GLN A 32 -21.90 15.27 3.66
C GLN A 32 -22.09 16.77 3.32
N GLN A 33 -23.21 17.38 3.72
CA GLN A 33 -23.48 18.80 3.52
C GLN A 33 -22.61 19.73 4.37
N SER A 34 -22.24 19.31 5.58
CA SER A 34 -21.37 20.08 6.48
C SER A 34 -19.95 20.13 5.94
N ILE A 35 -19.48 18.99 5.45
CA ILE A 35 -18.12 18.87 4.92
C ILE A 35 -18.03 19.52 3.52
N SER A 36 -19.08 19.45 2.69
CA SER A 36 -19.09 20.18 1.40
C SER A 36 -19.05 21.71 1.59
N LYS A 37 -19.68 22.21 2.65
CA LYS A 37 -19.58 23.62 3.05
C LYS A 37 -18.18 24.00 3.57
N MET A 38 -17.51 23.11 4.32
CA MET A 38 -16.13 23.33 4.77
C MET A 38 -15.14 23.35 3.59
N ASN A 39 -15.32 22.46 2.61
CA ASN A 39 -14.52 22.42 1.38
C ASN A 39 -14.67 23.69 0.53
N ALA A 40 -15.89 24.20 0.41
CA ALA A 40 -16.16 25.43 -0.33
C ALA A 40 -15.60 26.68 0.37
N ALA A 41 -15.57 26.69 1.71
CA ALA A 41 -15.13 27.84 2.51
C ALA A 41 -13.61 27.97 2.63
N LEU A 42 -12.87 26.87 2.71
CA LEU A 42 -11.43 26.88 2.93
C LEU A 42 -10.60 26.67 1.66
N GLY A 43 -11.21 26.31 0.53
CA GLY A 43 -10.47 25.93 -0.70
C GLY A 43 -9.60 24.68 -0.52
N PHE A 44 -9.71 24.00 0.62
CA PHE A 44 -9.03 22.77 0.98
C PHE A 44 -10.09 21.66 1.11
N ASP A 45 -9.90 20.57 0.40
CA ASP A 45 -10.78 19.40 0.45
C ASP A 45 -10.55 18.64 1.77
N GLY A 46 -11.43 18.86 2.74
CA GLY A 46 -11.50 18.15 4.02
C GLY A 46 -12.34 16.88 4.00
N ILE A 47 -13.03 16.53 2.90
CA ILE A 47 -13.71 15.22 2.76
C ILE A 47 -12.74 14.19 2.17
N SER A 48 -12.03 14.57 1.12
CA SER A 48 -11.29 13.60 0.33
C SER A 48 -9.90 13.40 0.90
N GLN A 49 -9.80 12.83 2.10
CA GLN A 49 -8.63 12.05 2.50
C GLN A 49 -8.39 10.84 1.56
N ALA A 50 -8.63 10.96 0.26
CA ALA A 50 -8.20 10.03 -0.73
C ALA A 50 -6.70 10.28 -0.92
N THR A 51 -5.89 9.77 0.01
CA THR A 51 -4.53 9.40 -0.32
C THR A 51 -4.56 8.59 -1.61
N ALA A 52 -3.51 8.65 -2.43
CA ALA A 52 -3.45 7.92 -3.70
C ALA A 52 -3.90 6.44 -3.57
N LEU A 53 -3.66 5.83 -2.41
CA LEU A 53 -4.09 4.47 -2.11
C LEU A 53 -5.59 4.32 -1.80
N GLY A 54 -6.24 5.34 -1.21
CA GLY A 54 -7.70 5.39 -1.04
C GLY A 54 -8.42 5.48 -2.38
N VAL A 55 -7.91 6.30 -3.32
CA VAL A 55 -8.40 6.36 -4.71
C VAL A 55 -8.20 5.02 -5.42
N PHE A 56 -7.07 4.35 -5.20
CA PHE A 56 -6.81 3.01 -5.74
C PHE A 56 -7.80 1.94 -5.20
N LYS A 57 -8.46 2.15 -4.06
CA LYS A 57 -9.31 1.17 -3.38
C LYS A 57 -10.81 1.39 -3.56
N LEU A 58 -11.19 2.27 -4.49
CA LEU A 58 -12.59 2.44 -4.86
C LEU A 58 -13.24 1.10 -5.24
N PRO A 59 -14.55 0.91 -4.98
CA PRO A 59 -15.26 -0.32 -5.28
C PRO A 59 -15.07 -0.74 -6.75
N PRO A 60 -15.08 -2.05 -7.05
CA PRO A 60 -14.89 -2.53 -8.42
C PRO A 60 -15.93 -1.94 -9.39
N GLU A 61 -17.15 -1.69 -8.92
CA GLU A 61 -18.23 -1.02 -9.67
C GLU A 61 -17.80 0.38 -10.16
N VAL A 62 -17.16 1.17 -9.31
CA VAL A 62 -16.68 2.52 -9.64
C VAL A 62 -15.50 2.46 -10.62
N LYS A 63 -14.62 1.47 -10.46
CA LYS A 63 -13.48 1.27 -11.36
C LYS A 63 -13.88 0.73 -12.73
N GLN A 64 -14.93 -0.10 -12.79
CA GLN A 64 -15.53 -0.59 -14.04
C GLN A 64 -16.25 0.53 -14.77
N ALA A 65 -16.98 1.41 -14.07
CA ALA A 65 -17.61 2.59 -14.66
C ALA A 65 -16.60 3.50 -15.41
N HIS A 66 -15.35 3.58 -14.95
CA HIS A 66 -14.29 4.26 -15.68
C HIS A 66 -13.92 3.57 -17.01
N ILE A 67 -13.83 2.23 -17.01
CA ILE A 67 -13.50 1.47 -18.22
C ILE A 67 -14.65 1.54 -19.23
N ASP A 68 -15.89 1.46 -18.74
CA ASP A 68 -17.09 1.52 -19.58
C ASP A 68 -17.28 2.90 -20.22
N THR A 69 -16.95 3.98 -19.51
CA THR A 69 -16.96 5.35 -20.08
C THR A 69 -15.90 5.55 -21.17
N LEU A 70 -14.75 4.87 -21.08
CA LEU A 70 -13.71 4.91 -22.12
C LEU A 70 -14.06 4.08 -23.37
N ILE A 71 -14.77 2.96 -23.20
CA ILE A 71 -15.10 2.03 -24.30
C ILE A 71 -16.40 2.42 -25.02
N ALA A 72 -17.43 2.83 -24.28
CA ALA A 72 -18.77 3.03 -24.83
C ALA A 72 -19.06 4.46 -25.30
N GLY A 73 -18.26 5.46 -24.92
CA GLY A 73 -18.49 6.87 -25.26
C GLY A 73 -19.81 7.46 -24.70
N ALA A 74 -20.59 6.67 -23.96
CA ALA A 74 -21.83 7.05 -23.33
C ALA A 74 -21.61 7.17 -21.82
N THR A 75 -21.97 8.32 -21.25
CA THR A 75 -22.10 8.47 -19.79
C THR A 75 -23.22 7.53 -19.34
N PRO A 76 -22.94 6.45 -18.60
CA PRO A 76 -24.02 5.72 -17.95
C PRO A 76 -24.72 6.71 -17.01
N ASN A 77 -26.02 6.56 -16.77
CA ASN A 77 -26.78 7.35 -15.79
C ASN A 77 -26.33 7.05 -14.34
N LEU A 78 -25.04 7.20 -14.07
CA LEU A 78 -24.42 7.11 -12.76
C LEU A 78 -24.59 8.46 -12.07
N SER A 79 -24.74 8.43 -10.75
CA SER A 79 -24.78 9.64 -9.95
C SER A 79 -23.50 10.47 -10.18
N PRO A 80 -23.58 11.82 -10.15
CA PRO A 80 -22.42 12.70 -10.37
C PRO A 80 -21.22 12.39 -9.47
N GLU A 81 -21.48 11.82 -8.28
CA GLU A 81 -20.46 11.43 -7.31
C GLU A 81 -19.63 10.21 -7.74
N VAL A 82 -20.27 9.20 -8.36
CA VAL A 82 -19.55 8.01 -8.82
C VAL A 82 -18.64 8.34 -10.01
N MET A 83 -19.08 9.28 -10.86
CA MET A 83 -18.29 9.74 -12.00
C MET A 83 -17.05 10.54 -11.57
N SER A 84 -17.14 11.39 -10.55
CA SER A 84 -15.98 12.13 -10.05
C SER A 84 -14.92 11.21 -9.44
N GLN A 85 -15.33 10.17 -8.71
CA GLN A 85 -14.44 9.15 -8.15
C GLN A 85 -13.76 8.30 -9.23
N ALA A 86 -14.51 7.90 -10.26
CA ALA A 86 -13.99 7.17 -11.41
C ALA A 86 -12.91 7.98 -12.17
N LEU A 87 -13.13 9.30 -12.34
CA LEU A 87 -12.15 10.20 -12.96
C LEU A 87 -10.88 10.38 -12.11
N GLN A 88 -11.00 10.43 -10.78
CA GLN A 88 -9.84 10.48 -9.89
C GLN A 88 -8.99 9.20 -10.00
N PHE A 89 -9.62 8.03 -10.10
CA PHE A 89 -8.92 6.76 -10.34
C PHE A 89 -8.21 6.74 -11.70
N ALA A 90 -8.86 7.27 -12.74
CA ALA A 90 -8.26 7.45 -14.06
C ALA A 90 -7.00 8.33 -14.00
N GLN A 91 -7.10 9.48 -13.34
CA GLN A 91 -5.99 10.41 -13.17
C GLN A 91 -4.82 9.77 -12.40
N LEU A 92 -5.10 8.97 -11.38
CA LEU A 92 -4.07 8.22 -10.66
C LEU A 92 -3.42 7.14 -11.54
N LYS A 93 -4.21 6.38 -12.31
CA LYS A 93 -3.70 5.31 -13.18
C LYS A 93 -2.85 5.86 -14.32
N VAL A 94 -3.26 6.95 -14.94
CA VAL A 94 -2.51 7.64 -16.01
C VAL A 94 -1.36 8.46 -15.45
N GLY A 95 -1.51 9.03 -14.26
CA GLY A 95 -0.52 9.92 -13.64
C GLY A 95 -0.63 11.36 -14.14
N SER A 96 -1.84 11.90 -14.19
CA SER A 96 -2.12 13.27 -14.65
C SER A 96 -2.58 14.18 -13.50
N GLY A 97 -2.27 15.48 -13.61
CA GLY A 97 -2.64 16.48 -12.60
C GLY A 97 -1.87 16.33 -11.28
N ILE A 98 -2.59 16.42 -10.15
CA ILE A 98 -2.03 16.31 -8.80
C ILE A 98 -1.31 14.97 -8.60
N TRP A 99 -1.76 13.90 -9.28
CA TRP A 99 -1.22 12.54 -9.22
C TRP A 99 -0.09 12.26 -10.23
N SER A 100 0.60 13.30 -10.69
CA SER A 100 1.83 13.14 -11.49
C SER A 100 2.86 12.31 -10.73
N ASN A 101 3.61 11.46 -11.44
CA ASN A 101 4.67 10.62 -10.85
C ASN A 101 5.69 11.44 -10.05
N LEU A 102 5.98 12.69 -10.49
CA LEU A 102 6.88 13.60 -9.78
C LEU A 102 6.24 14.12 -8.49
N ASN A 103 4.96 14.48 -8.51
CA ASN A 103 4.26 14.93 -7.30
C ASN A 103 4.14 13.80 -6.26
N LEU A 104 3.89 12.57 -6.73
CA LEU A 104 3.91 11.35 -5.91
C LEU A 104 5.30 11.07 -5.32
N PHE A 105 6.37 11.33 -6.07
CA PHE A 105 7.73 11.10 -5.59
C PHE A 105 8.19 12.15 -4.56
N PHE A 106 7.90 13.43 -4.82
CA PHE A 106 8.24 14.53 -3.93
C PHE A 106 7.29 14.66 -2.72
N GLY A 107 6.08 14.11 -2.81
CA GLY A 107 5.07 14.19 -1.77
C GLY A 107 4.27 15.48 -1.77
N ASN A 108 4.15 16.14 -2.93
CA ASN A 108 3.28 17.30 -3.14
C ASN A 108 1.82 16.87 -3.33
N MET A 109 1.33 16.02 -2.43
CA MET A 109 -0.04 15.51 -2.42
C MET A 109 -0.55 15.37 -0.99
N LEU A 110 -1.87 15.35 -0.82
CA LEU A 110 -2.48 15.24 0.50
C LEU A 110 -2.32 13.80 1.03
N GLY A 111 -1.87 13.67 2.28
CA GLY A 111 -1.68 12.40 2.96
C GLY A 111 -0.75 12.52 4.16
N SER A 112 -0.53 11.41 4.88
CA SER A 112 0.46 11.35 5.95
C SER A 112 1.88 11.50 5.39
N MET A 113 2.78 12.19 6.09
CA MET A 113 4.15 12.46 5.63
C MET A 113 4.93 11.19 5.24
N GLY A 114 4.62 10.05 5.86
CA GLY A 114 5.22 8.74 5.54
C GLY A 114 4.58 8.02 4.34
N GLU A 115 3.46 8.50 3.83
CA GLU A 115 2.73 7.93 2.67
C GLU A 115 2.88 8.79 1.42
N THR A 116 3.19 10.07 1.59
CA THR A 116 3.27 11.05 0.51
C THR A 116 4.66 11.13 -0.11
N SER A 117 5.74 11.08 0.68
CA SER A 117 7.09 11.33 0.17
C SER A 117 7.93 10.05 0.10
N THR A 118 8.01 9.46 -1.10
CA THR A 118 8.95 8.34 -1.36
C THR A 118 10.39 8.80 -1.26
N LEU A 119 10.71 10.03 -1.70
CA LEU A 119 12.05 10.60 -1.63
C LEU A 119 12.57 10.64 -0.19
N ALA A 120 11.77 11.16 0.75
CA ALA A 120 12.17 11.21 2.16
C ALA A 120 12.44 9.81 2.74
N CYS A 121 11.62 8.82 2.35
CA CYS A 121 11.83 7.43 2.75
C CYS A 121 13.14 6.86 2.18
N LEU A 122 13.48 7.16 0.92
CA LEU A 122 14.74 6.72 0.31
C LEU A 122 15.97 7.36 0.95
N LEU A 123 15.90 8.64 1.34
CA LEU A 123 16.96 9.28 2.12
C LEU A 123 17.13 8.59 3.48
N GLY A 124 16.03 8.27 4.16
CA GLY A 124 16.06 7.46 5.38
C GLY A 124 16.70 6.09 5.16
N ALA A 125 16.39 5.43 4.04
CA ALA A 125 16.97 4.14 3.66
C ALA A 125 18.48 4.23 3.48
N LEU A 126 18.96 5.27 2.79
CA LEU A 126 20.37 5.52 2.58
C LEU A 126 21.11 5.67 3.92
N ILE A 127 20.54 6.47 4.84
CA ILE A 127 21.13 6.68 6.19
C ILE A 127 21.17 5.35 6.97
N LEU A 128 20.11 4.54 6.92
CA LEU A 128 20.05 3.27 7.64
C LEU A 128 21.02 2.22 7.08
N ILE A 129 21.24 2.23 5.76
CA ILE A 129 22.22 1.35 5.11
C ILE A 129 23.65 1.79 5.45
N ILE A 130 23.94 3.10 5.40
CA ILE A 130 25.26 3.65 5.73
C ILE A 130 25.62 3.38 7.20
N THR A 131 24.65 3.55 8.11
CA THR A 131 24.86 3.29 9.55
C THR A 131 24.96 1.80 9.89
N GLY A 132 24.65 0.90 8.94
CA GLY A 132 24.71 -0.55 9.13
C GLY A 132 23.59 -1.13 10.03
N ILE A 133 22.62 -0.30 10.43
CA ILE A 133 21.47 -0.72 11.24
C ILE A 133 20.47 -1.49 10.35
N GLY A 134 20.23 -0.98 9.15
CA GLY A 134 19.29 -1.56 8.19
C GLY A 134 19.96 -2.56 7.25
N SER A 135 19.34 -3.73 7.07
CA SER A 135 19.83 -4.73 6.13
C SER A 135 19.39 -4.40 4.70
N TRP A 136 20.34 -4.06 3.82
CA TRP A 136 20.05 -3.81 2.40
C TRP A 136 19.46 -5.04 1.68
N ARG A 137 19.79 -6.24 2.18
CA ARG A 137 19.29 -7.53 1.64
C ARG A 137 17.78 -7.66 1.82
N THR A 138 17.26 -7.37 3.01
CA THR A 138 15.80 -7.40 3.25
C THR A 138 15.09 -6.32 2.45
N MET A 139 15.65 -5.12 2.35
CA MET A 139 15.08 -4.03 1.54
C MET A 139 14.96 -4.40 0.07
N LEU A 140 16.04 -4.92 -0.54
CA LEU A 140 16.00 -5.36 -1.94
C LEU A 140 15.08 -6.56 -2.14
N ALA A 141 15.13 -7.55 -1.25
CA ALA A 141 14.25 -8.71 -1.35
C ALA A 141 12.77 -8.34 -1.26
N TYR A 142 12.42 -7.40 -0.38
CA TYR A 142 11.08 -6.82 -0.28
C TYR A 142 10.68 -6.14 -1.58
N ALA A 143 11.53 -5.26 -2.11
CA ALA A 143 11.25 -4.56 -3.36
C ALA A 143 11.06 -5.54 -4.53
N LEU A 144 11.88 -6.59 -4.62
CA LEU A 144 11.71 -7.63 -5.64
C LEU A 144 10.42 -8.43 -5.46
N GLY A 145 10.03 -8.75 -4.22
CA GLY A 145 8.76 -9.43 -3.93
C GLY A 145 7.55 -8.59 -4.36
N VAL A 146 7.58 -7.28 -4.08
CA VAL A 146 6.54 -6.34 -4.50
C VAL A 146 6.51 -6.20 -6.02
N ALA A 147 7.66 -5.95 -6.65
CA ALA A 147 7.74 -5.77 -8.10
C ALA A 147 7.31 -7.05 -8.84
N GLY A 148 7.80 -8.21 -8.42
CA GLY A 148 7.45 -9.50 -9.00
C GLY A 148 5.96 -9.81 -8.87
N CYS A 149 5.38 -9.64 -7.68
CA CYS A 149 3.95 -9.89 -7.48
C CYS A 149 3.07 -8.89 -8.25
N ALA A 150 3.42 -7.61 -8.26
CA ALA A 150 2.67 -6.59 -8.99
C ALA A 150 2.74 -6.82 -10.51
N LEU A 151 3.90 -7.21 -11.05
CA LEU A 151 4.05 -7.57 -12.45
C LEU A 151 3.24 -8.82 -12.81
N LEU A 152 3.20 -9.82 -11.92
CA LEU A 152 2.36 -11.01 -12.12
C LEU A 152 0.88 -10.64 -12.17
N PHE A 153 0.39 -9.82 -11.24
CA PHE A 153 -1.00 -9.35 -11.28
C PHE A 153 -1.30 -8.51 -12.53
N GLN A 154 -0.35 -7.66 -12.95
CA GLN A 154 -0.48 -6.90 -14.19
C GLN A 154 -0.55 -7.81 -15.42
N ALA A 155 0.26 -8.87 -15.48
CA ALA A 155 0.26 -9.84 -16.57
C ALA A 155 -1.01 -10.73 -16.57
N MET A 156 -1.57 -11.01 -15.40
CA MET A 156 -2.83 -11.74 -15.22
C MET A 156 -4.07 -10.88 -15.46
N SER A 157 -3.90 -9.58 -15.72
CA SER A 157 -4.98 -8.64 -15.99
C SER A 157 -5.60 -8.88 -17.37
N GLY A 158 -6.26 -10.03 -17.53
CA GLY A 158 -7.02 -10.42 -18.72
C GLY A 158 -8.41 -9.78 -18.80
N PRO A 159 -9.25 -10.19 -19.77
CA PRO A 159 -10.55 -9.56 -20.07
C PRO A 159 -11.58 -9.61 -18.94
N THR A 160 -11.39 -10.48 -17.93
CA THR A 160 -12.39 -10.81 -16.92
C THR A 160 -12.43 -9.84 -15.74
N ASP A 161 -11.37 -9.07 -15.47
CA ASP A 161 -11.37 -8.02 -14.41
C ASP A 161 -10.26 -6.95 -14.62
N PRO A 162 -10.34 -6.10 -15.66
CA PRO A 162 -9.27 -5.13 -15.97
C PRO A 162 -9.13 -4.01 -14.92
N ALA A 163 -10.11 -3.87 -14.03
CA ALA A 163 -10.26 -2.73 -13.13
C ALA A 163 -9.34 -2.79 -11.89
N ASN A 164 -9.11 -3.98 -11.35
CA ASN A 164 -8.35 -4.17 -10.10
C ASN A 164 -6.88 -4.53 -10.35
N TYR A 165 -6.57 -5.20 -11.45
CA TYR A 165 -5.26 -5.80 -11.71
C TYR A 165 -4.37 -4.96 -12.65
N ALA A 166 -4.93 -3.99 -13.38
CA ALA A 166 -4.18 -3.19 -14.37
C ALA A 166 -3.41 -1.98 -13.80
N PHE A 167 -3.03 -2.00 -12.52
CA PHE A 167 -2.29 -0.89 -11.91
C PHE A 167 -0.78 -1.00 -12.21
N PRO A 168 -0.09 0.10 -12.60
CA PRO A 168 1.33 0.02 -12.94
C PRO A 168 2.20 -0.38 -11.74
N PHE A 169 3.10 -1.35 -11.93
CA PHE A 169 3.90 -1.92 -10.85
C PHE A 169 4.70 -0.87 -10.05
N TYR A 170 5.30 0.10 -10.76
CA TYR A 170 6.15 1.13 -10.14
C TYR A 170 5.36 2.07 -9.25
N LYS A 171 4.07 2.27 -9.52
CA LYS A 171 3.21 3.14 -8.70
C LYS A 171 2.96 2.55 -7.33
N HIS A 172 3.02 1.23 -7.15
CA HIS A 172 2.90 0.62 -5.81
C HIS A 172 4.01 1.05 -4.84
N PHE A 173 5.19 1.43 -5.35
CA PHE A 173 6.28 1.98 -4.53
C PHE A 173 6.09 3.46 -4.20
N LEU A 174 5.40 4.20 -5.09
CA LEU A 174 5.17 5.63 -4.96
C LEU A 174 3.94 5.96 -4.09
N ILE A 175 3.03 5.00 -3.92
CA ILE A 175 1.79 5.21 -3.16
C ILE A 175 1.78 4.50 -1.82
N GLY A 176 1.29 5.22 -0.82
CA GLY A 176 1.02 4.71 0.51
C GLY A 176 2.29 4.45 1.33
N GLY A 177 2.12 3.80 2.48
CA GLY A 177 3.17 3.51 3.45
C GLY A 177 4.07 2.33 3.09
N LEU A 178 4.13 1.89 1.82
CA LEU A 178 5.01 0.77 1.42
C LEU A 178 6.47 1.15 1.50
N ALA A 179 6.86 2.29 0.94
CA ALA A 179 8.24 2.77 1.04
C ALA A 179 8.64 2.97 2.51
N PHE A 180 7.75 3.54 3.32
CA PHE A 180 7.97 3.72 4.75
C PHE A 180 8.11 2.39 5.51
N GLY A 181 7.21 1.43 5.28
CA GLY A 181 7.26 0.14 5.95
C GLY A 181 8.44 -0.73 5.49
N LEU A 182 8.85 -0.63 4.22
CA LEU A 182 10.05 -1.27 3.71
C LEU A 182 11.30 -0.78 4.45
N VAL A 183 11.42 0.53 4.64
CA VAL A 183 12.65 1.16 5.16
C VAL A 183 12.71 1.14 6.69
N PHE A 184 11.61 1.42 7.38
CA PHE A 184 11.64 1.66 8.82
C PHE A 184 11.05 0.51 9.65
N MET A 185 10.32 -0.42 9.04
CA MET A 185 9.66 -1.53 9.76
C MET A 185 10.22 -2.89 9.38
N ALA A 186 10.39 -3.16 8.08
CA ALA A 186 10.86 -4.46 7.60
C ALA A 186 12.34 -4.73 7.93
N THR A 187 13.13 -3.68 8.23
CA THR A 187 14.55 -3.80 8.61
C THR A 187 14.81 -3.63 10.10
N ASP A 188 13.79 -3.79 10.94
CA ASP A 188 13.97 -3.80 12.40
C ASP A 188 14.81 -5.03 12.84
N PRO A 189 16.02 -4.82 13.39
CA PRO A 189 16.96 -5.90 13.69
C PRO A 189 16.45 -6.90 14.74
N VAL A 190 15.48 -6.51 15.58
CA VAL A 190 15.01 -7.38 16.67
C VAL A 190 14.02 -8.44 16.17
N SER A 191 13.24 -8.11 15.12
CA SER A 191 12.21 -9.02 14.59
C SER A 191 12.53 -9.62 13.23
N SER A 192 13.47 -9.05 12.49
CA SER A 192 13.93 -9.62 11.23
C SER A 192 14.83 -10.84 11.46
N PRO A 193 14.89 -11.79 10.53
CA PRO A 193 15.78 -12.94 10.66
C PRO A 193 17.25 -12.55 10.59
N ASP A 194 18.13 -13.30 11.26
CA ASP A 194 19.56 -12.98 11.37
C ASP A 194 20.35 -13.46 10.15
N MET A 195 20.04 -14.64 9.62
CA MET A 195 20.84 -15.27 8.57
C MET A 195 20.62 -14.61 7.20
N ASN A 196 21.71 -14.51 6.42
CA ASN A 196 21.68 -13.84 5.11
C ASN A 196 20.69 -14.48 4.11
N ALA A 197 20.59 -15.81 4.10
CA ALA A 197 19.64 -16.51 3.24
C ALA A 197 18.19 -16.28 3.68
N SER A 198 17.94 -16.27 4.99
CA SER A 198 16.63 -15.97 5.56
C SER A 198 16.19 -14.54 5.28
N LYS A 199 17.10 -13.56 5.30
CA LYS A 199 16.82 -12.16 4.96
C LYS A 199 16.25 -12.00 3.55
N TRP A 200 16.77 -12.75 2.59
CA TRP A 200 16.23 -12.78 1.22
C TRP A 200 14.84 -13.43 1.16
N ALA A 201 14.67 -14.60 1.78
CA ALA A 201 13.39 -15.30 1.79
C ALA A 201 12.29 -14.48 2.50
N TYR A 202 12.62 -13.93 3.67
CA TYR A 202 11.74 -13.09 4.47
C TYR A 202 11.25 -11.89 3.68
N GLY A 203 12.17 -11.08 3.14
CA GLY A 203 11.81 -9.88 2.38
C GLY A 203 10.91 -10.20 1.19
N LEU A 204 11.23 -11.26 0.44
CA LEU A 204 10.43 -11.70 -0.70
C LEU A 204 9.00 -12.09 -0.28
N ILE A 205 8.84 -12.89 0.78
CA ILE A 205 7.53 -13.33 1.29
C ILE A 205 6.68 -12.14 1.70
N ILE A 206 7.22 -11.24 2.53
CA ILE A 206 6.43 -10.08 3.01
C ILE A 206 6.11 -9.09 1.88
N GLY A 207 6.98 -8.96 0.88
CA GLY A 207 6.74 -8.16 -0.31
C GLY A 207 5.57 -8.69 -1.15
N ILE A 208 5.55 -10.01 -1.39
CA ILE A 208 4.43 -10.69 -2.09
C ILE A 208 3.13 -10.49 -1.31
N ILE A 209 3.13 -10.80 -0.01
CA ILE A 209 1.92 -10.72 0.81
C ILE A 209 1.36 -9.30 0.84
N THR A 210 2.24 -8.29 0.89
CA THR A 210 1.83 -6.88 0.85
C THR A 210 1.01 -6.58 -0.41
N VAL A 211 1.47 -7.00 -1.57
CA VAL A 211 0.78 -6.77 -2.85
C VAL A 211 -0.52 -7.58 -2.92
N VAL A 212 -0.51 -8.84 -2.47
CA VAL A 212 -1.71 -9.68 -2.40
C VAL A 212 -2.79 -9.01 -1.55
N ILE A 213 -2.47 -8.52 -0.35
CA ILE A 213 -3.44 -7.82 0.50
C ILE A 213 -3.89 -6.51 -0.17
N ARG A 214 -2.96 -5.76 -0.77
CA ARG A 214 -3.27 -4.51 -1.48
C ARG A 214 -4.14 -4.69 -2.72
N ILE A 215 -4.16 -5.85 -3.37
CA ILE A 215 -4.97 -6.06 -4.58
C ILE A 215 -6.25 -6.84 -4.27
N VAL A 216 -6.13 -7.93 -3.52
CA VAL A 216 -7.24 -8.89 -3.30
C VAL A 216 -8.24 -8.42 -2.25
N ASN A 217 -7.79 -7.72 -1.20
CA ASN A 217 -8.68 -7.35 -0.10
C ASN A 217 -9.28 -5.94 -0.27
N PRO A 218 -10.60 -5.78 -0.48
CA PRO A 218 -11.22 -4.46 -0.63
C PRO A 218 -11.37 -3.69 0.69
N ALA A 219 -11.32 -4.36 1.84
CA ALA A 219 -11.58 -3.74 3.14
C ALA A 219 -10.39 -2.95 3.69
N PHE A 220 -9.16 -3.29 3.28
CA PHE A 220 -7.95 -2.66 3.81
C PHE A 220 -7.15 -1.97 2.70
N PRO A 221 -6.95 -0.64 2.79
CA PRO A 221 -6.14 0.09 1.82
C PRO A 221 -4.65 -0.26 1.95
N GLU A 222 -4.14 -0.32 3.18
CA GLU A 222 -2.77 -0.71 3.47
C GLU A 222 -2.64 -2.16 3.95
N GLY A 223 -1.64 -2.87 3.40
CA GLY A 223 -1.31 -4.27 3.73
C GLY A 223 0.10 -4.49 4.29
N VAL A 224 0.93 -3.43 4.32
CA VAL A 224 2.37 -3.50 4.61
C VAL A 224 2.62 -4.03 6.03
N MET A 225 1.94 -3.45 7.01
CA MET A 225 2.16 -3.78 8.42
C MET A 225 1.69 -5.20 8.77
N LEU A 226 0.58 -5.65 8.16
CA LEU A 226 0.09 -7.02 8.29
C LEU A 226 1.05 -8.04 7.69
N ALA A 227 1.56 -7.73 6.49
CA ALA A 227 2.56 -8.57 5.85
C ALA A 227 3.83 -8.69 6.70
N ILE A 228 4.31 -7.59 7.30
CA ILE A 228 5.49 -7.58 8.17
C ILE A 228 5.24 -8.39 9.45
N LEU A 229 4.07 -8.24 10.10
CA LEU A 229 3.73 -9.06 11.26
C LEU A 229 3.73 -10.55 10.94
N PHE A 230 3.10 -10.92 9.81
CA PHE A 230 3.07 -12.31 9.36
C PHE A 230 4.49 -12.83 9.08
N GLY A 231 5.33 -12.02 8.42
CA GLY A 231 6.74 -12.34 8.23
C GLY A 231 7.49 -12.54 9.53
N ASN A 232 7.25 -11.71 10.54
CA ASN A 232 7.92 -11.79 11.84
C ASN A 232 7.58 -13.08 12.59
N ILE A 233 6.37 -13.62 12.40
CA ILE A 233 5.98 -14.95 12.93
C ILE A 233 6.79 -16.06 12.25
N ILE A 234 7.07 -15.91 10.95
CA ILE A 234 7.79 -16.90 10.13
C ILE A 234 9.31 -16.76 10.20
N ALA A 235 9.83 -15.61 10.65
CA ALA A 235 11.26 -15.33 10.70
C ALA A 235 12.09 -16.41 11.46
N PRO A 236 11.69 -16.89 12.66
CA PRO A 236 12.43 -17.95 13.35
C PRO A 236 12.44 -19.27 12.58
N LEU A 237 11.37 -19.59 11.85
CA LEU A 237 11.29 -20.78 11.02
C LEU A 237 12.27 -20.70 9.84
N LEU A 238 12.38 -19.54 9.19
CA LEU A 238 13.31 -19.32 8.09
C LEU A 238 14.77 -19.46 8.56
N ASP A 239 15.10 -18.91 9.73
CA ASP A 239 16.42 -19.06 10.33
C ASP A 239 16.74 -20.51 10.71
N HIS A 240 15.77 -21.25 11.26
CA HIS A 240 15.97 -22.66 11.56
C HIS A 240 16.24 -23.48 10.28
N LEU A 241 15.50 -23.21 9.20
CA LEU A 241 15.67 -23.87 7.91
C LEU A 241 17.03 -23.55 7.28
N SER A 242 17.41 -22.28 7.23
CA SER A 242 18.67 -21.86 6.64
C SER A 242 19.87 -22.38 7.44
N LEU A 243 19.77 -22.44 8.77
CA LEU A 243 20.79 -23.01 9.64
C LEU A 243 20.93 -24.54 9.46
N LYS A 244 19.82 -25.26 9.24
CA LYS A 244 19.85 -26.69 8.94
C LYS A 244 20.50 -26.96 7.57
N MET A 245 20.19 -26.14 6.56
CA MET A 245 20.83 -26.22 5.24
C MET A 245 22.33 -25.92 5.33
N TYR A 246 22.72 -24.91 6.09
CA TYR A 246 24.13 -24.58 6.32
C TYR A 246 24.88 -25.73 6.99
N ARG A 247 24.32 -26.32 8.07
CA ARG A 247 24.92 -27.49 8.74
C ARG A 247 25.07 -28.67 7.78
N ARG A 248 24.04 -29.00 6.99
CA ARG A 248 24.11 -30.10 6.01
C ARG A 248 25.23 -29.90 4.98
N ARG A 249 25.40 -28.68 4.46
CA ARG A 249 26.49 -28.37 3.53
C ARG A 249 27.87 -28.55 4.16
N ARG A 250 28.02 -28.20 5.44
CA ARG A 250 29.28 -28.37 6.16
C ARG A 250 29.64 -29.84 6.43
N PHE A 251 28.66 -30.71 6.69
CA PHE A 251 28.91 -32.13 6.90
C PHE A 251 29.11 -32.93 5.61
N ALA A 252 28.75 -32.36 4.46
CA ALA A 252 28.95 -32.99 3.15
C ALA A 252 30.30 -32.66 2.49
N GLN A 253 31.08 -31.74 3.10
CA GLN A 253 32.45 -31.38 2.72
C GLN A 253 33.43 -32.08 3.66
#